data_AF-A0A497SLL9-F1
#
_entry.id   AF-A0A497SLL9-F1
#
_cell.length_a   1.000
_cell.length_b   1.000
_cell.length_c   1.000
_cell.angle_alpha   90.00
_cell.angle_beta   90.00
_cell.angle_gamma   90.00
#
_symmetry.space_group_name_H-M   'P 1'
#
loop_
_entity.id
_entity.type
_entity.pdbx_description
1 polymer ?
#
loop_
_entity_poly.entity_id
_entity_poly.type
_entity_poly.pdbx_seq_one_letter_code
_entity_poly.pdbx_strand_id
1 'polypeptide(L)'
;MSRPYAAIILLLIPALFVSGCTQGGTLASVTSGDVVTTHTMDEVAIHDTPEDCWIVIEGKVYEVTAWIPAHPGGQAIVQGCGADATELFETKPGSRAPHSPDAMNLLETYYIGNLE
;
A
#
# COMPACT_ATOMS: atom_id res chain seq x y z
N MET A 1 -40.38 24.75 -31.54
CA MET A 1 -40.07 26.09 -31.00
C MET A 1 -38.58 26.12 -30.68
N SER A 2 -37.75 26.58 -31.62
CA SER A 2 -37.15 27.93 -31.64
C SER A 2 -36.05 28.10 -30.57
N ARG A 3 -34.79 27.86 -30.95
CA ARG A 3 -33.61 28.47 -30.29
C ARG A 3 -33.64 29.97 -30.64
N PRO A 4 -33.17 30.89 -29.78
CA PRO A 4 -31.83 31.44 -30.05
C PRO A 4 -31.03 31.97 -28.83
N TYR A 5 -29.71 31.82 -28.97
CA TYR A 5 -28.61 32.75 -28.65
C TYR A 5 -28.78 33.82 -27.55
N ALA A 6 -27.79 33.92 -26.65
CA ALA A 6 -26.76 34.97 -26.71
C ALA A 6 -25.87 35.04 -25.45
N ALA A 7 -24.56 35.16 -25.71
CA ALA A 7 -23.55 35.91 -24.94
C ALA A 7 -23.14 35.31 -23.56
N ILE A 8 -21.89 35.34 -23.09
CA ILE A 8 -21.04 36.51 -22.92
C ILE A 8 -19.62 36.03 -22.50
N ILE A 9 -18.62 36.59 -23.19
CA ILE A 9 -17.31 37.03 -22.66
C ILE A 9 -16.29 35.95 -22.24
N LEU A 10 -15.46 35.66 -23.24
CA LEU A 10 -14.01 35.53 -23.17
C LEU A 10 -13.38 36.57 -22.19
N LEU A 11 -12.91 36.13 -21.02
CA LEU A 11 -11.92 36.87 -20.23
C LEU A 11 -10.59 36.13 -20.24
N LEU A 12 -9.68 36.74 -21.00
CA LEU A 12 -8.25 36.53 -21.01
C LEU A 12 -7.69 36.64 -19.60
N ILE A 13 -7.02 35.59 -19.13
CA ILE A 13 -6.07 35.69 -18.01
C ILE A 13 -4.67 35.49 -18.59
N PRO A 14 -3.84 36.54 -18.71
CA PRO A 14 -2.44 36.41 -19.03
C PRO A 14 -1.66 36.22 -17.72
N ALA A 15 -1.26 34.99 -17.42
CA ALA A 15 -0.22 34.74 -16.41
C ALA A 15 1.10 34.49 -17.15
N LEU A 16 1.79 35.61 -17.43
CA LEU A 16 3.21 35.65 -17.77
C LEU A 16 4.02 35.53 -16.46
N PHE A 17 5.25 35.02 -16.57
CA PHE A 17 6.27 34.78 -15.52
C PHE A 17 6.10 33.43 -14.80
N VAL A 18 7.06 32.51 -14.81
CA VAL A 18 8.46 32.72 -14.39
C VAL A 18 9.43 31.83 -15.16
N SER A 19 10.56 32.43 -15.53
CA SER A 19 11.77 31.83 -16.09
C SER A 19 12.40 30.73 -15.23
N GLY A 20 12.74 29.62 -15.89
CA GLY A 20 14.06 28.98 -15.83
C GLY A 20 14.62 28.52 -14.49
N CYS A 21 14.65 27.19 -14.30
CA CYS A 21 15.77 26.52 -13.64
C CYS A 21 16.12 25.25 -14.43
N THR A 22 17.39 25.16 -14.79
CA THR A 22 18.03 24.04 -15.47
C THR A 22 17.89 22.76 -14.66
N GLN A 23 17.84 21.61 -15.32
CA GLN A 23 18.19 20.33 -14.71
C GLN A 23 19.04 19.54 -15.71
N GLY A 24 20.36 19.70 -15.56
CA GLY A 24 21.28 18.64 -15.87
C GLY A 24 21.01 17.47 -14.92
N GLY A 25 20.26 16.49 -15.39
CA GLY A 25 20.15 15.19 -14.77
C GLY A 25 21.28 14.32 -15.29
N THR A 26 22.27 14.07 -14.43
CA THR A 26 23.27 13.02 -14.62
C THR A 26 22.57 11.71 -14.99
N LEU A 27 23.10 11.01 -15.99
CA LEU A 27 22.70 9.64 -16.34
C LEU A 27 22.96 8.75 -15.12
N ALA A 28 21.96 8.61 -14.25
CA ALA A 28 21.95 7.59 -13.22
C ALA A 28 21.92 6.24 -13.94
N SER A 29 23.05 5.56 -13.86
CA SER A 29 23.24 4.20 -14.31
C SER A 29 22.10 3.35 -13.77
N VAL A 30 21.17 2.94 -14.64
CA VAL A 30 20.12 1.98 -14.31
C VAL A 30 20.81 0.63 -14.17
N THR A 31 21.34 0.35 -12.98
CA THR A 31 21.50 -1.02 -12.53
C THR A 31 20.12 -1.49 -12.09
N SER A 32 19.58 -2.50 -12.77
CA SER A 32 18.49 -3.34 -12.27
C SER A 32 18.94 -4.01 -10.96
N GLY A 33 18.93 -3.25 -9.88
CA GLY A 33 18.79 -3.76 -8.54
C GLY A 33 17.29 -3.80 -8.25
N ASP A 34 16.84 -4.91 -7.69
CA ASP A 34 15.52 -5.10 -7.11
C ASP A 34 15.03 -3.81 -6.45
N VAL A 35 14.09 -3.11 -7.07
CA VAL A 35 13.50 -1.91 -6.48
C VAL A 35 12.53 -2.42 -5.44
N VAL A 36 13.05 -2.66 -4.23
CA VAL A 36 12.21 -3.03 -3.10
C VAL A 36 11.32 -1.84 -2.78
N THR A 37 10.02 -2.03 -2.90
CA THR A 37 9.03 -1.02 -2.56
C THR A 37 9.01 -0.87 -1.05
N THR A 38 8.89 0.36 -0.55
CA THR A 38 8.82 0.67 0.88
C THR A 38 7.52 1.39 1.18
N HIS A 39 6.91 1.06 2.33
CA HIS A 39 5.65 1.62 2.82
C HIS A 39 5.83 2.17 4.23
N THR A 40 5.01 3.13 4.62
CA THR A 40 5.01 3.68 5.99
C THR A 40 3.93 3.03 6.85
N MET A 41 4.06 3.08 8.18
CA MET A 41 2.97 2.61 9.06
C MET A 41 1.68 3.41 8.87
N ASP A 42 1.77 4.70 8.54
CA ASP A 42 0.60 5.55 8.28
C ASP A 42 -0.14 5.10 7.01
N GLU A 43 0.58 4.63 5.98
CA GLU A 43 0.00 4.04 4.78
C GLU A 43 -0.67 2.70 5.10
N VAL A 44 0.04 1.81 5.82
CA VAL A 44 -0.50 0.52 6.24
C VAL A 44 -1.80 0.69 7.04
N ALA A 45 -1.85 1.66 7.95
CA ALA A 45 -3.01 1.92 8.81
C ALA A 45 -4.30 2.31 8.06
N ILE A 46 -4.21 2.67 6.77
CA ILE A 46 -5.39 2.94 5.92
C ILE A 46 -6.08 1.63 5.51
N HIS A 47 -5.33 0.53 5.45
CA HIS A 47 -5.78 -0.79 5.01
C HIS A 47 -6.18 -1.66 6.22
N ASP A 48 -7.18 -1.21 6.96
CA ASP A 48 -7.60 -1.75 8.27
C ASP A 48 -8.90 -2.59 8.25
N THR A 49 -9.39 -2.97 7.06
CA THR A 49 -10.68 -3.67 6.90
C THR A 49 -10.54 -5.05 6.29
N PRO A 50 -11.47 -6.00 6.49
CA PRO A 50 -11.42 -7.31 5.84
C PRO A 50 -11.44 -7.27 4.31
N GLU A 51 -12.01 -6.21 3.73
CA GLU A 51 -12.08 -5.99 2.29
C GLU A 51 -10.88 -5.21 1.72
N ASP A 52 -10.01 -4.70 2.60
CA ASP A 52 -8.77 -4.00 2.29
C ASP A 52 -7.84 -4.07 3.50
N CYS A 53 -7.03 -5.13 3.57
CA CYS A 53 -6.26 -5.50 4.75
C CYS A 53 -4.77 -5.64 4.44
N TRP A 54 -3.97 -4.75 5.01
CA TRP A 54 -2.52 -4.90 5.04
C TRP A 54 -2.05 -5.22 6.46
N ILE A 55 -1.00 -6.02 6.55
CA ILE A 55 -0.38 -6.36 7.84
C ILE A 55 1.14 -6.20 7.74
N VAL A 56 1.77 -5.86 8.86
CA VAL A 56 3.22 -5.90 8.99
C VAL A 56 3.63 -7.13 9.80
N ILE A 57 4.61 -7.88 9.31
CA ILE A 57 5.27 -8.96 10.04
C ILE A 57 6.78 -8.80 9.88
N GLU A 58 7.49 -8.63 10.99
CA GLU A 58 8.95 -8.46 11.05
C GLU A 58 9.49 -7.35 10.11
N GLY A 59 8.77 -6.23 10.00
CA GLY A 59 9.16 -5.09 9.16
C GLY A 59 8.92 -5.28 7.66
N LYS A 60 8.23 -6.35 7.27
CA LYS A 60 7.72 -6.55 5.90
C LYS A 60 6.22 -6.30 5.85
N VAL A 61 5.75 -5.73 4.74
CA VAL A 61 4.34 -5.40 4.50
C VAL A 61 3.71 -6.39 3.53
N TYR A 62 2.51 -6.86 3.88
CA TYR A 62 1.79 -7.88 3.14
C TYR A 62 0.34 -7.46 2.90
N GLU A 63 -0.14 -7.63 1.68
CA GLU A 63 -1.54 -7.41 1.28
C GLU A 63 -2.27 -8.76 1.36
N VAL A 64 -3.09 -8.98 2.39
CA VAL A 64 -3.66 -10.31 2.69
C VAL A 64 -5.16 -10.40 2.43
N THR A 65 -5.77 -9.39 1.82
CA THR A 65 -7.23 -9.28 1.62
C THR A 65 -7.80 -10.53 0.96
N ALA A 66 -7.16 -10.99 -0.12
CA ALA A 66 -7.61 -12.17 -0.86
C ALA A 66 -7.46 -13.48 -0.06
N TRP A 67 -6.60 -13.51 0.96
CA TRP A 67 -6.32 -14.69 1.78
C TRP A 67 -7.26 -14.85 2.98
N ILE A 68 -7.82 -13.76 3.49
CA ILE A 68 -8.71 -13.74 4.67
C ILE A 68 -9.77 -14.87 4.68
N PRO A 69 -10.55 -15.13 3.61
CA PRO A 69 -11.58 -16.17 3.64
C PRO A 69 -11.04 -17.60 3.74
N ALA A 70 -9.77 -17.82 3.38
CA ALA A 70 -9.12 -19.13 3.42
C ALA A 70 -8.24 -19.31 4.68
N HIS A 71 -8.12 -18.28 5.52
CA HIS A 71 -7.28 -18.33 6.71
C HIS A 71 -7.79 -19.38 7.72
N PRO A 72 -6.98 -20.40 8.09
CA PRO A 72 -7.41 -21.46 9.01
C PRO A 72 -7.80 -20.98 10.42
N GLY A 73 -7.26 -19.84 10.87
CA GLY A 73 -7.65 -19.18 12.12
C GLY A 73 -8.94 -18.36 12.01
N GLY A 74 -9.60 -18.38 10.85
CA GLY A 74 -10.81 -17.62 10.56
C GLY A 74 -10.59 -16.12 10.69
N GLN A 75 -11.58 -15.42 11.26
CA GLN A 75 -11.61 -13.96 11.43
C GLN A 75 -10.53 -13.39 12.36
N ALA A 76 -9.73 -14.23 13.04
CA ALA A 76 -8.64 -13.75 13.89
C ALA A 76 -7.59 -12.91 13.12
N ILE A 77 -7.41 -13.16 11.82
CA ILE A 77 -6.50 -12.38 10.96
C ILE A 77 -6.87 -10.90 10.88
N VAL A 78 -8.17 -10.58 10.98
CA VAL A 78 -8.68 -9.21 10.87
C VAL A 78 -8.16 -8.31 12.00
N GLN A 79 -7.78 -8.89 13.15
CA GLN A 79 -7.19 -8.14 14.26
C GLN A 79 -5.82 -7.52 13.91
N GLY A 80 -5.16 -8.02 12.87
CA GLY A 80 -3.89 -7.49 12.39
C GLY A 80 -4.01 -6.44 11.29
N CYS A 81 -5.20 -6.24 10.69
CA CYS A 81 -5.35 -5.30 9.58
C CYS A 81 -4.98 -3.88 10.02
N GLY A 82 -4.19 -3.21 9.19
CA GLY A 82 -3.70 -1.86 9.44
C GLY A 82 -2.63 -1.75 10.53
N ALA A 83 -2.05 -2.86 10.98
CA ALA A 83 -1.16 -2.89 12.13
C ALA A 83 0.04 -3.83 11.97
N ASP A 84 0.99 -3.71 12.90
CA ASP A 84 2.02 -4.72 13.12
C ASP A 84 1.42 -5.93 13.82
N ALA A 85 1.31 -7.02 13.06
CA ALA A 85 0.74 -8.29 13.47
C ALA A 85 1.83 -9.32 13.83
N THR A 86 3.10 -8.92 13.98
CA THR A 86 4.22 -9.83 14.28
C THR A 86 3.92 -10.69 15.50
N GLU A 87 3.51 -10.08 16.63
CA GLU A 87 3.19 -10.82 17.85
C GLU A 87 1.98 -11.76 17.65
N LEU A 88 0.94 -11.31 16.93
CA LEU A 88 -0.23 -12.14 16.61
C LEU A 88 0.13 -13.36 15.74
N PHE A 89 1.10 -13.18 14.85
CA PHE A 89 1.60 -14.21 13.97
C PHE A 89 2.52 -15.21 14.72
N GLU A 90 3.38 -14.73 15.60
CA GLU A 90 4.25 -15.57 16.43
C GLU A 90 3.47 -16.31 17.54
N THR A 91 2.41 -15.67 18.04
CA THR A 91 1.60 -16.20 19.14
C THR A 91 0.16 -16.35 18.68
N LYS A 92 -0.12 -17.42 17.91
CA LYS A 92 -1.48 -17.72 17.46
C LYS A 92 -2.47 -17.62 18.62
N PRO A 93 -3.49 -16.74 18.54
CA PRO A 93 -4.50 -16.62 19.56
C PRO A 93 -5.13 -17.99 19.85
N GLY A 94 -5.07 -18.43 21.11
CA GLY A 94 -5.63 -19.71 21.58
C GLY A 94 -4.67 -20.91 21.61
N SER A 95 -3.58 -20.93 20.83
CA SER A 95 -2.59 -22.02 20.89
C SER A 95 -1.21 -21.58 21.40
N ARG A 96 -0.89 -20.27 21.31
CA ARG A 96 0.44 -19.69 21.64
C ARG A 96 1.60 -20.36 20.90
N ALA A 97 1.31 -21.00 19.77
CA ALA A 97 2.30 -21.60 18.89
C ALA A 97 2.52 -20.68 17.69
N PRO A 98 3.75 -20.62 17.14
CA PRO A 98 4.01 -19.90 15.90
C PRO A 98 3.32 -20.55 14.71
N HIS A 99 3.07 -19.76 13.68
CA HIS A 99 2.66 -20.28 12.38
C HIS A 99 3.70 -21.27 11.84
N SER A 100 3.25 -22.26 11.05
CA SER A 100 4.15 -23.28 10.48
C SER A 100 5.05 -22.65 9.41
N PRO A 101 6.18 -23.29 9.05
CA PRO A 101 7.01 -22.84 7.93
C PRO A 101 6.24 -22.73 6.61
N ASP A 102 5.25 -23.60 6.39
CA ASP A 102 4.39 -23.54 5.20
C ASP A 102 3.54 -22.27 5.17
N ALA A 103 3.09 -21.78 6.33
CA ALA A 103 2.36 -20.51 6.42
C ALA A 103 3.27 -19.31 6.14
N MET A 104 4.56 -19.37 6.53
CA MET A 104 5.55 -18.34 6.14
C MET A 104 5.76 -18.30 4.64
N ASN A 105 5.89 -19.46 3.99
CA ASN A 105 6.06 -19.55 2.54
C ASN A 105 4.84 -18.99 1.80
N LEU A 106 3.63 -19.22 2.32
CA LEU A 106 2.41 -18.67 1.76
C LEU A 106 2.34 -17.15 1.96
N LEU A 107 2.72 -16.65 3.14
CA LEU A 107 2.74 -15.22 3.45
C LEU A 107 3.63 -14.45 2.45
N GLU A 108 4.77 -15.01 2.05
CA GLU A 108 5.68 -14.38 1.09
C GLU A 108 5.02 -14.15 -0.29
N THR A 109 3.95 -14.90 -0.64
CA THR A 109 3.21 -14.66 -1.90
C THR A 109 2.38 -13.37 -1.88
N TYR A 110 2.16 -12.81 -0.70
CA TYR A 110 1.40 -11.58 -0.45
C TYR A 110 2.31 -10.38 -0.13
N TYR A 111 3.64 -10.56 -0.21
CA TYR A 111 4.62 -9.52 0.06
C TYR A 111 4.53 -8.39 -0.98
N ILE A 112 4.43 -7.15 -0.49
CA ILE A 112 4.36 -5.95 -1.35
C ILE A 112 5.54 -5.00 -1.14
N GLY A 113 6.25 -5.10 -0.02
CA GLY A 113 7.37 -4.22 0.27
C GLY A 113 7.86 -4.29 1.72
N ASN A 114 8.87 -3.49 2.02
CA ASN A 114 9.37 -3.30 3.38
C ASN A 114 8.68 -2.13 4.08
N LEU A 115 8.75 -2.11 5.40
CA LEU A 115 8.38 -0.95 6.21
C LEU A 115 9.56 0.06 6.27
N GLU A 116 9.25 1.35 6.14
CA GLU A 116 10.19 2.48 6.32
C GLU A 116 10.40 2.88 7.78
#